data_AF-U2L8T6-F1
#
_entry.id   AF-U2L8T6-F1
#
_cell.length_a   1.000
_cell.length_b   1.000
_cell.length_c   1.000
_cell.angle_alpha   90.00
_cell.angle_beta   90.00
_cell.angle_gamma   90.00
#
_symmetry.space_group_name_H-M   'P 1'
#
loop_
_entity.id
_entity.type
_entity.pdbx_description
1 polymer ?
#
loop_
_entity_poly.entity_id
_entity_poly.type
_entity_poly.pdbx_seq_one_letter_code
_entity_poly.pdbx_strand_id
1 'polypeptide(L)'
;MRYIESRTIEKVKSFCPSNGDYAYTKGQKGYLCINGVLLEKEKAPLELSLRGKYMYVWYSSGKFELYEGHTLLNSIESNTHLLNEQTQYIGKHFLELDTYRRGYNFASPIDGQLILPEFIPYMLYVEDDTIIAYDNFSGEFKRINTQTETLWQFPLSSLGGTEYEPDGTDKIDKILGVIHGNIWFYTDFYRLVALDLETGNKVYSFDCFGVYLDKRTNNIFAISSNVITIIDTEKLAVIERYDFLETDPTGIGTYRRVFSPMLQGDYFTFLGEKEEDFGSNMRRIGIFDYKARKLVWEYELISIDEYEQTRNHLVPSKPLYMSGDKLYIKDIKDNLHIFERKAE
;
A
#
# COMPACT_ATOMS: atom_id res chain seq x y z
N MET A 1 2.51 6.80 25.67
CA MET A 1 2.59 7.30 24.27
C MET A 1 1.54 8.38 24.05
N ARG A 2 1.95 9.59 23.64
CA ARG A 2 1.04 10.71 23.38
C ARG A 2 1.51 11.50 22.17
N TYR A 3 0.63 11.70 21.21
CA TYR A 3 0.86 12.55 20.04
C TYR A 3 0.02 13.83 20.11
N ILE A 4 0.53 14.90 19.51
CA ILE A 4 -0.17 16.18 19.38
C ILE A 4 -0.02 16.67 17.95
N GLU A 5 -1.11 17.17 17.39
CA GLU A 5 -1.09 17.79 16.07
C GLU A 5 -0.14 19.00 16.09
N SER A 6 0.86 18.95 15.22
CA SER A 6 1.94 19.94 15.13
C SER A 6 1.71 20.90 13.96
N ARG A 7 1.25 20.37 12.82
CA ARG A 7 1.16 21.10 11.56
C ARG A 7 0.13 20.45 10.64
N THR A 8 -0.54 21.30 9.86
CA THR A 8 -1.40 20.89 8.75
C THR A 8 -0.85 21.49 7.45
N ILE A 9 -0.84 20.71 6.37
CA ILE A 9 -0.43 21.15 5.04
C ILE A 9 -1.60 20.94 4.08
N GLU A 10 -2.09 22.03 3.49
CA GLU A 10 -3.24 21.97 2.58
C GLU A 10 -2.86 21.51 1.18
N LYS A 11 -3.83 20.90 0.47
CA LYS A 11 -3.74 20.55 -0.97
C LYS A 11 -2.56 19.62 -1.31
N VAL A 12 -2.24 18.71 -0.40
CA VAL A 12 -1.20 17.68 -0.58
C VAL A 12 -1.67 16.66 -1.61
N LYS A 13 -0.90 16.52 -2.69
CA LYS A 13 -1.14 15.51 -3.72
C LYS A 13 -0.58 14.16 -3.34
N SER A 14 0.63 14.14 -2.80
CA SER A 14 1.31 12.92 -2.39
C SER A 14 2.22 13.17 -1.18
N PHE A 15 2.49 12.11 -0.43
CA PHE A 15 3.51 12.12 0.62
C PHE A 15 4.17 10.75 0.71
N CYS A 16 5.43 10.72 1.14
CA CYS A 16 6.17 9.51 1.42
C CYS A 16 6.12 9.24 2.92
N PRO A 17 5.40 8.20 3.37
CA PRO A 17 5.31 7.86 4.79
C PRO A 17 6.66 7.63 5.46
N SER A 18 7.61 7.03 4.72
CA SER A 18 8.89 6.58 5.26
C SER A 18 9.73 7.72 5.85
N ASN A 19 9.69 8.91 5.25
CA ASN A 19 10.50 10.06 5.68
C ASN A 19 9.72 11.38 5.82
N GLY A 20 8.42 11.39 5.53
CA GLY A 20 7.58 12.57 5.65
C GLY A 20 7.74 13.59 4.52
N ASP A 21 8.42 13.24 3.42
CA ASP A 21 8.47 14.08 2.23
C ASP A 21 7.08 14.20 1.60
N TYR A 22 6.80 15.31 0.94
CA TYR A 22 5.46 15.58 0.42
C TYR A 22 5.45 16.49 -0.80
N ALA A 23 4.37 16.41 -1.58
CA ALA A 23 4.10 17.30 -2.68
C ALA A 23 2.70 17.92 -2.57
N TYR A 24 2.57 19.18 -2.94
CA TYR A 24 1.32 19.92 -2.87
C TYR A 24 1.18 20.91 -4.02
N THR A 25 -0.05 21.38 -4.24
CA THR A 25 -0.36 22.39 -5.27
C THR A 25 -0.71 23.72 -4.63
N LYS A 26 -0.12 24.81 -5.13
CA LYS A 26 -0.51 26.19 -4.76
C LYS A 26 -0.64 27.04 -6.01
N GLY A 27 -1.86 27.53 -6.26
CA GLY A 27 -2.20 28.19 -7.53
C GLY A 27 -2.10 27.19 -8.69
N GLN A 28 -1.37 27.57 -9.75
CA GLN A 28 -1.14 26.72 -10.92
C GLN A 28 0.17 25.91 -10.85
N LYS A 29 0.95 26.04 -9.77
CA LYS A 29 2.25 25.38 -9.61
C LYS A 29 2.20 24.21 -8.64
N GLY A 30 3.03 23.22 -8.90
CA GLY A 30 3.37 22.15 -7.98
C GLY A 30 4.58 22.49 -7.12
N TYR A 31 4.65 21.85 -5.97
CA TYR A 31 5.79 21.94 -5.08
C TYR A 31 6.11 20.55 -4.55
N LEU A 32 7.40 20.24 -4.48
CA LEU A 32 7.94 19.00 -3.94
C LEU A 32 8.89 19.35 -2.79
N CYS A 33 8.61 18.85 -1.61
CA CYS A 33 9.45 19.01 -0.43
C CYS A 33 10.23 17.71 -0.21
N ILE A 34 11.55 17.75 -0.36
CA ILE A 34 12.46 16.64 -0.06
C ILE A 34 13.42 17.05 1.04
N ASN A 35 13.41 16.33 2.16
CA ASN A 35 14.23 16.62 3.34
C ASN A 35 14.11 18.09 3.80
N GLY A 36 12.90 18.66 3.72
CA GLY A 36 12.63 20.06 4.06
C GLY A 36 13.01 21.09 3.00
N VAL A 37 13.68 20.69 1.91
CA VAL A 37 14.01 21.57 0.78
C VAL A 37 12.83 21.62 -0.18
N LEU A 38 12.34 22.84 -0.45
CA LEU A 38 11.21 23.08 -1.34
C LEU A 38 11.68 23.28 -2.78
N LEU A 39 11.23 22.42 -3.68
CA LEU A 39 11.47 22.47 -5.11
C LEU A 39 10.18 22.88 -5.83
N GLU A 40 10.26 23.95 -6.63
CA GLU A 40 9.14 24.36 -7.48
C GLU A 40 9.04 23.43 -8.69
N LYS A 41 7.81 23.04 -9.04
CA LYS A 41 7.48 22.15 -10.16
C LYS A 41 6.32 22.71 -10.96
N GLU A 42 6.22 22.32 -12.23
CA GLU A 42 5.07 22.67 -13.06
C GLU A 42 3.78 22.07 -12.49
N LYS A 43 3.83 20.79 -12.08
CA LYS A 43 2.74 20.08 -11.40
C LYS A 43 3.28 19.35 -10.18
N ALA A 44 2.42 19.12 -9.20
CA ALA A 44 2.80 18.36 -8.01
C ALA A 44 2.88 16.85 -8.37
N PRO A 45 3.94 16.15 -7.97
CA PRO A 45 4.00 14.70 -8.06
C PRO A 45 2.79 14.00 -7.44
N LEU A 46 2.34 12.91 -8.06
CA LEU A 46 1.23 12.10 -7.57
C LEU A 46 1.67 10.98 -6.63
N GLU A 47 2.92 10.53 -6.74
CA GLU A 47 3.45 9.47 -5.87
C GLU A 47 4.91 9.75 -5.54
N LEU A 48 5.27 9.42 -4.29
CA LEU A 48 6.61 9.55 -3.73
C LEU A 48 6.96 8.22 -3.04
N SER A 49 8.10 7.64 -3.40
CA SER A 49 8.56 6.37 -2.82
C SER A 49 10.05 6.45 -2.51
N LEU A 50 10.40 6.39 -1.21
CA LEU A 50 11.79 6.32 -0.78
C LEU A 50 12.27 4.87 -0.87
N ARG A 51 13.26 4.61 -1.71
CA ARG A 51 13.84 3.28 -1.94
C ARG A 51 15.34 3.34 -1.65
N GLY A 52 15.71 2.85 -0.47
CA GLY A 52 17.06 3.01 0.05
C GLY A 52 17.40 4.50 0.21
N LYS A 53 18.40 4.96 -0.54
CA LYS A 53 18.83 6.38 -0.53
C LYS A 53 18.16 7.24 -1.60
N TYR A 54 17.37 6.64 -2.49
CA TYR A 54 16.79 7.32 -3.64
C TYR A 54 15.32 7.65 -3.41
N MET A 55 14.92 8.86 -3.79
CA MET A 55 13.52 9.26 -3.82
C MET A 55 12.98 9.15 -5.25
N TYR A 56 11.95 8.32 -5.41
CA TYR A 56 11.23 8.09 -6.66
C TYR A 56 10.04 9.04 -6.69
N VAL A 57 10.00 9.88 -7.72
CA VAL A 57 8.99 10.92 -7.86
C VAL A 57 8.23 10.69 -9.16
N TRP A 58 6.95 10.37 -9.07
CA TRP A 58 6.13 10.06 -10.24
C TRP A 58 5.00 11.08 -10.43
N TYR A 59 4.76 11.43 -11.69
CA TYR A 59 3.79 12.44 -12.11
C TYR A 59 2.69 11.81 -12.95
N SER A 60 1.50 12.42 -12.92
CA SER A 60 0.33 11.97 -13.69
C SER A 60 0.54 11.90 -15.21
N SER A 61 1.57 12.59 -15.73
CA SER A 61 1.94 12.54 -17.16
C SER A 61 2.70 11.26 -17.53
N GLY A 62 2.97 10.37 -16.56
CA GLY A 62 3.88 9.25 -16.73
C GLY A 62 5.35 9.67 -16.67
N LYS A 63 5.65 10.91 -16.25
CA LYS A 63 7.02 11.37 -15.98
C LYS A 63 7.52 10.78 -14.66
N PHE A 64 8.79 10.41 -14.65
CA PHE A 64 9.52 9.94 -13.49
C PHE A 64 10.77 10.80 -13.26
N GLU A 65 11.06 11.12 -12.01
CA GLU A 65 12.30 11.76 -11.59
C GLU A 65 12.94 10.94 -10.45
N LEU A 66 14.25 10.73 -10.53
CA LEU A 66 15.04 10.04 -9.52
C LEU A 66 15.90 11.07 -8.77
N TYR A 67 15.80 11.11 -7.46
CA TYR A 67 16.60 11.99 -6.61
C TYR A 67 17.48 11.19 -5.65
N GLU A 68 18.65 11.74 -5.33
CA GLU A 68 19.43 11.40 -4.14
C GLU A 68 19.53 12.66 -3.27
N GLY A 69 18.95 12.60 -2.07
CA GLY A 69 18.67 13.82 -1.32
C GLY A 69 17.76 14.76 -2.14
N HIS A 70 18.17 16.01 -2.33
CA HIS A 70 17.44 17.00 -3.14
C HIS A 70 18.08 17.21 -4.53
N THR A 71 19.03 16.36 -4.92
CA THR A 71 19.69 16.42 -6.23
C THR A 71 18.99 15.49 -7.21
N LEU A 72 18.52 16.05 -8.34
CA LEU A 72 17.97 15.27 -9.44
C LEU A 72 19.09 14.52 -10.15
N LEU A 73 19.00 13.19 -10.19
CA LEU A 73 19.96 12.32 -10.85
C LEU A 73 19.53 11.97 -12.27
N ASN A 74 18.24 11.66 -12.46
CA ASN A 74 17.70 11.29 -13.77
C ASN A 74 16.23 11.70 -13.91
N SER A 75 15.78 11.90 -15.15
CA SER A 75 14.40 12.20 -15.52
C SER A 75 14.00 11.39 -16.75
N ILE A 76 12.83 10.76 -16.69
CA ILE A 76 12.25 10.02 -17.81
C ILE A 76 10.87 10.61 -18.08
N GLU A 77 10.71 11.21 -19.26
CA GLU A 77 9.62 12.16 -19.51
C GLU A 77 8.22 11.55 -19.60
N SER A 78 8.10 10.26 -19.93
CA SER A 78 6.79 9.63 -20.10
C SER A 78 6.82 8.10 -20.02
N ASN A 79 5.60 7.53 -20.04
CA ASN A 79 5.36 6.09 -20.18
C ASN A 79 5.96 5.27 -19.02
N THR A 80 6.11 5.88 -17.85
CA THR A 80 6.57 5.21 -16.62
C THR A 80 5.42 5.02 -15.63
N HIS A 81 5.59 4.07 -14.71
CA HIS A 81 4.83 3.94 -13.47
C HIS A 81 5.74 3.38 -12.38
N LEU A 82 5.37 3.57 -11.12
CA LEU A 82 6.08 2.91 -10.02
C LEU A 82 5.65 1.44 -9.95
N LEU A 83 6.63 0.54 -9.89
CA LEU A 83 6.40 -0.87 -9.57
C LEU A 83 6.25 -1.06 -8.07
N ASN A 84 6.07 -2.30 -7.64
CA ASN A 84 6.09 -2.68 -6.24
C ASN A 84 7.34 -2.16 -5.51
N GLU A 85 7.22 -1.89 -4.20
CA GLU A 85 8.26 -1.20 -3.43
C GLU A 85 9.53 -2.03 -3.21
N GLN A 86 9.45 -3.35 -3.40
CA GLN A 86 10.58 -4.26 -3.22
C GLN A 86 11.64 -4.12 -4.33
N THR A 87 11.29 -3.53 -5.48
CA THR A 87 12.25 -3.36 -6.58
C THR A 87 12.83 -1.95 -6.64
N GLN A 88 14.06 -1.83 -7.16
CA GLN A 88 14.64 -0.56 -7.57
C GLN A 88 14.27 -0.17 -9.02
N TYR A 89 13.64 -1.07 -9.77
CA TYR A 89 13.23 -0.78 -11.13
C TYR A 89 11.98 0.10 -11.19
N ILE A 90 11.79 0.77 -12.33
CA ILE A 90 10.55 1.45 -12.67
C ILE A 90 9.82 0.67 -13.76
N GLY A 91 8.50 0.78 -13.78
CA GLY A 91 7.68 0.18 -14.81
C GLY A 91 7.68 1.06 -16.05
N LYS A 92 7.70 0.43 -17.22
CA LYS A 92 7.50 1.06 -18.53
C LYS A 92 6.27 0.44 -19.17
N HIS A 93 5.50 1.26 -19.86
CA HIS A 93 4.33 0.76 -20.58
C HIS A 93 4.10 1.53 -21.87
N PHE A 94 3.34 0.95 -22.79
CA PHE A 94 2.79 1.68 -23.93
C PHE A 94 1.32 1.33 -24.09
N LEU A 95 0.58 2.21 -24.77
CA LEU A 95 -0.78 1.98 -25.23
C LEU A 95 -0.88 2.43 -26.69
N GLU A 96 -1.04 1.48 -27.59
CA GLU A 96 -1.38 1.74 -29.00
C GLU A 96 -2.91 1.76 -29.13
N LEU A 97 -3.48 2.94 -29.35
CA LEU A 97 -4.93 3.13 -29.41
C LEU A 97 -5.55 2.51 -30.68
N ASP A 98 -4.83 2.51 -31.80
CA ASP A 98 -5.34 2.00 -33.08
C ASP A 98 -5.55 0.48 -33.06
N THR A 99 -4.65 -0.23 -32.37
CA THR A 99 -4.67 -1.70 -32.24
C THR A 99 -5.22 -2.17 -30.89
N TYR A 100 -5.53 -1.23 -29.98
CA TYR A 100 -5.83 -1.48 -28.57
C TYR A 100 -4.80 -2.38 -27.88
N ARG A 101 -3.53 -2.29 -28.29
CA ARG A 101 -2.44 -3.07 -27.70
C ARG A 101 -1.83 -2.31 -26.55
N ARG A 102 -1.66 -3.03 -25.44
CA ARG A 102 -0.90 -2.55 -24.28
C ARG A 102 0.26 -3.50 -24.05
N GLY A 103 1.41 -2.94 -23.73
CA GLY A 103 2.56 -3.73 -23.31
C GLY A 103 3.25 -3.11 -22.12
N TYR A 104 3.93 -3.95 -21.36
CA TYR A 104 4.61 -3.64 -20.11
C TYR A 104 6.03 -4.18 -20.15
N ASN A 105 6.93 -3.44 -19.52
CA ASN A 105 8.33 -3.80 -19.29
C ASN A 105 8.75 -3.09 -17.99
N PHE A 106 9.99 -3.29 -17.57
CA PHE A 106 10.60 -2.54 -16.50
C PHE A 106 12.00 -2.10 -16.91
N ALA A 107 12.47 -1.03 -16.29
CA ALA A 107 13.71 -0.38 -16.67
C ALA A 107 14.51 0.06 -15.46
N SER A 108 15.82 0.13 -15.65
CA SER A 108 16.72 0.80 -14.72
C SER A 108 16.32 2.28 -14.59
N PRO A 109 16.16 2.80 -13.35
CA PRO A 109 15.83 4.21 -13.13
C PRO A 109 17.02 5.13 -13.43
N ILE A 110 18.25 4.60 -13.55
CA ILE A 110 19.48 5.37 -13.71
C ILE A 110 19.69 5.81 -15.16
N ASP A 111 19.45 4.91 -16.10
CA ASP A 111 19.72 5.10 -17.53
C ASP A 111 18.51 4.80 -18.42
N GLY A 112 17.40 4.32 -17.85
CA GLY A 112 16.18 4.02 -18.58
C GLY A 112 16.26 2.78 -19.47
N GLN A 113 17.31 1.96 -19.36
CA GLN A 113 17.45 0.74 -20.14
C GLN A 113 16.40 -0.29 -19.73
N LEU A 114 15.71 -0.85 -20.74
CA LEU A 114 14.72 -1.91 -20.57
C LEU A 114 15.40 -3.21 -20.14
N ILE A 115 14.75 -3.96 -19.26
CA ILE A 115 15.27 -5.24 -18.77
C ILE A 115 14.76 -6.41 -19.62
N LEU A 116 13.48 -6.41 -20.01
CA LEU A 116 12.96 -7.42 -20.92
C LEU A 116 13.29 -7.06 -22.39
N PRO A 117 13.55 -8.05 -23.25
CA PRO A 117 13.86 -7.82 -24.67
C PRO A 117 12.71 -7.17 -25.44
N GLU A 118 11.47 -7.38 -24.98
CA GLU A 118 10.27 -6.82 -25.56
C GLU A 118 9.27 -6.45 -24.46
N PHE A 119 8.30 -5.60 -24.82
CA PHE A 119 7.15 -5.34 -23.95
C PHE A 119 6.16 -6.50 -24.05
N ILE A 120 5.67 -6.97 -22.91
CA ILE A 120 4.73 -8.09 -22.82
C ILE A 120 3.33 -7.62 -22.42
N PRO A 121 2.25 -8.33 -22.79
CA PRO A 121 0.88 -7.89 -22.51
C PRO A 121 0.40 -8.22 -21.08
N TYR A 122 1.31 -8.19 -20.10
CA TYR A 122 1.04 -8.58 -18.71
C TYR A 122 1.54 -7.52 -17.75
N MET A 123 0.79 -7.26 -16.68
CA MET A 123 1.32 -6.49 -15.56
C MET A 123 2.50 -7.24 -14.92
N LEU A 124 3.40 -6.49 -14.29
CA LEU A 124 4.66 -7.03 -13.79
C LEU A 124 4.80 -6.75 -12.29
N TYR A 125 5.18 -7.79 -11.56
CA TYR A 125 5.75 -7.70 -10.23
C TYR A 125 7.20 -8.17 -10.29
N VAL A 126 8.10 -7.40 -9.67
CA VAL A 126 9.54 -7.67 -9.70
C VAL A 126 10.08 -7.61 -8.27
N GLU A 127 10.74 -8.66 -7.80
CA GLU A 127 11.44 -8.69 -6.51
C GLU A 127 12.73 -9.49 -6.71
N ASP A 128 13.87 -8.84 -6.53
CA ASP A 128 15.19 -9.39 -6.87
C ASP A 128 15.22 -9.97 -8.30
N ASP A 129 15.54 -11.26 -8.45
CA ASP A 129 15.56 -11.98 -9.72
C ASP A 129 14.20 -12.63 -10.08
N THR A 130 13.16 -12.39 -9.28
CA THR A 130 11.82 -12.93 -9.51
C THR A 130 10.99 -11.95 -10.33
N ILE A 131 10.47 -12.43 -11.46
CA ILE A 131 9.54 -11.70 -12.32
C ILE A 131 8.24 -12.47 -12.40
N ILE A 132 7.16 -11.88 -11.90
CA ILE A 132 5.81 -12.38 -12.06
C ILE A 132 5.08 -11.52 -13.08
N ALA A 133 4.60 -12.16 -14.14
CA ALA A 133 3.72 -11.57 -15.13
C ALA A 133 2.28 -12.02 -14.84
N TYR A 134 1.34 -11.09 -14.76
CA TYR A 134 -0.05 -11.40 -14.43
C TYR A 134 -1.05 -10.52 -15.18
N ASP A 135 -2.25 -11.04 -15.36
CA ASP A 135 -3.38 -10.30 -15.93
C ASP A 135 -4.69 -10.71 -15.25
N ASN A 136 -5.39 -9.72 -14.69
CA ASN A 136 -6.68 -9.90 -14.03
C ASN A 136 -7.84 -10.07 -15.03
N PHE A 137 -7.63 -9.80 -16.32
CA PHE A 137 -8.64 -10.05 -17.35
C PHE A 137 -8.59 -11.49 -17.84
N SER A 138 -7.41 -11.99 -18.23
CA SER A 138 -7.24 -13.38 -18.64
C SER A 138 -7.21 -14.37 -17.46
N GLY A 139 -6.95 -13.89 -16.23
CA GLY A 139 -6.80 -14.73 -15.04
C GLY A 139 -5.46 -15.47 -15.00
N GLU A 140 -4.45 -14.97 -15.71
CA GLU A 140 -3.13 -15.57 -15.79
C GLU A 140 -2.20 -15.02 -14.70
N PHE A 141 -1.46 -15.92 -14.05
CA PHE A 141 -0.40 -15.58 -13.10
C PHE A 141 0.80 -16.49 -13.36
N LYS A 142 1.93 -15.94 -13.82
CA LYS A 142 3.08 -16.75 -14.26
C LYS A 142 4.39 -16.18 -13.79
N ARG A 143 5.35 -17.06 -13.51
CA ARG A 143 6.75 -16.69 -13.33
C ARG A 143 7.45 -16.77 -14.68
N ILE A 144 8.19 -15.72 -15.02
CA ILE A 144 8.99 -15.65 -16.25
C ILE A 144 10.44 -15.34 -15.91
N ASN A 145 11.36 -15.63 -16.83
CA ASN A 145 12.73 -15.14 -16.76
C ASN A 145 12.90 -13.84 -17.57
N THR A 146 14.12 -13.29 -17.57
CA THR A 146 14.46 -12.07 -18.32
C THR A 146 14.39 -12.22 -19.84
N GLN A 147 14.39 -13.46 -20.35
CA GLN A 147 14.20 -13.81 -21.76
C GLN A 147 12.73 -14.04 -22.10
N THR A 148 11.82 -13.66 -21.20
CA THR A 148 10.36 -13.81 -21.28
C THR A 148 9.85 -15.26 -21.39
N GLU A 149 10.70 -16.24 -21.08
CA GLU A 149 10.31 -17.65 -21.05
C GLU A 149 9.49 -17.93 -19.79
N THR A 150 8.34 -18.59 -19.96
CA THR A 150 7.48 -19.01 -18.84
C THR A 150 8.12 -20.18 -18.11
N LEU A 151 8.40 -20.00 -16.82
CA LEU A 151 8.91 -21.05 -15.93
C LEU A 151 7.77 -21.92 -15.39
N TRP A 152 6.68 -21.28 -14.96
CA TRP A 152 5.43 -21.94 -14.61
C TRP A 152 4.26 -20.94 -14.71
N GLN A 153 3.04 -21.47 -14.74
CA GLN A 153 1.81 -20.70 -14.79
C GLN A 153 0.77 -21.29 -13.83
N PHE A 154 0.06 -20.40 -13.15
CA PHE A 154 -1.05 -20.70 -12.26
C PHE A 154 -2.33 -20.03 -12.77
N PRO A 155 -3.39 -20.79 -13.10
CA PRO A 155 -4.66 -20.22 -13.51
C PRO A 155 -5.47 -19.76 -12.28
N LEU A 156 -5.80 -18.47 -12.21
CA LEU A 156 -6.56 -17.92 -11.07
C LEU A 156 -7.96 -18.52 -10.95
N SER A 157 -8.55 -18.98 -12.06
CA SER A 157 -9.83 -19.71 -12.06
C SER A 157 -9.81 -20.99 -11.20
N SER A 158 -8.62 -21.56 -10.93
CA SER A 158 -8.49 -22.72 -10.04
C SER A 158 -8.73 -22.41 -8.56
N LEU A 159 -8.79 -21.12 -8.18
CA LEU A 159 -9.17 -20.69 -6.83
C LEU A 159 -10.69 -20.78 -6.60
N GLY A 160 -11.49 -20.83 -7.67
CA GLY A 160 -12.94 -20.92 -7.64
C GLY A 160 -13.66 -19.61 -7.27
N GLY A 161 -14.98 -19.60 -7.49
CA GLY A 161 -15.85 -18.48 -7.15
C GLY A 161 -16.18 -18.37 -5.67
N THR A 162 -17.00 -17.37 -5.31
CA THR A 162 -17.54 -17.21 -3.95
C THR A 162 -18.96 -17.77 -3.86
N GLU A 163 -19.57 -17.76 -2.66
CA GLU A 163 -20.99 -18.09 -2.50
C GLU A 163 -21.90 -17.17 -3.33
N TYR A 164 -21.54 -15.89 -3.45
CA TYR A 164 -22.31 -14.88 -4.16
C TYR A 164 -22.00 -14.81 -5.66
N GLU A 165 -20.81 -15.27 -6.04
CA GLU A 165 -20.36 -15.34 -7.43
C GLU A 165 -19.68 -16.69 -7.71
N PRO A 166 -20.44 -17.81 -7.79
CA PRO A 166 -19.88 -19.16 -7.89
C PRO A 166 -19.08 -19.41 -9.17
N ASP A 167 -19.49 -18.76 -10.25
CA ASP A 167 -18.82 -18.81 -11.57
C ASP A 167 -17.82 -17.65 -11.76
N GLY A 168 -17.62 -16.83 -10.73
CA GLY A 168 -16.70 -15.70 -10.74
C GLY A 168 -15.24 -16.17 -10.80
N THR A 169 -14.41 -15.42 -11.53
CA THR A 169 -12.97 -15.63 -11.55
C THR A 169 -12.31 -14.61 -10.64
N ASP A 170 -11.63 -15.14 -9.62
CA ASP A 170 -10.84 -14.38 -8.65
C ASP A 170 -9.71 -13.60 -9.36
N LYS A 171 -9.36 -12.42 -8.84
CA LYS A 171 -8.34 -11.55 -9.42
C LYS A 171 -7.32 -11.16 -8.38
N ILE A 172 -6.11 -10.83 -8.82
CA ILE A 172 -5.07 -10.31 -7.93
C ILE A 172 -5.45 -8.89 -7.50
N ASP A 173 -5.65 -8.70 -6.20
CA ASP A 173 -5.76 -7.37 -5.59
C ASP A 173 -4.36 -6.85 -5.24
N LYS A 174 -3.53 -7.69 -4.61
CA LYS A 174 -2.20 -7.29 -4.14
C LYS A 174 -1.22 -8.47 -4.10
N ILE A 175 0.00 -8.26 -4.58
CA ILE A 175 1.11 -9.20 -4.34
C ILE A 175 1.90 -8.71 -3.12
N LEU A 176 2.06 -9.58 -2.12
CA LEU A 176 2.77 -9.25 -0.87
C LEU A 176 4.28 -9.43 -1.01
N GLY A 177 4.69 -10.43 -1.81
CA GLY A 177 6.07 -10.71 -2.16
C GLY A 177 6.49 -12.14 -1.86
N VAL A 178 7.78 -12.39 -2.03
CA VAL A 178 8.42 -13.69 -1.89
C VAL A 178 8.96 -13.87 -0.48
N ILE A 179 8.48 -14.91 0.21
CA ILE A 179 8.83 -15.21 1.60
C ILE A 179 8.92 -16.72 1.77
N HIS A 180 10.02 -17.20 2.37
CA HIS A 180 10.25 -18.61 2.69
C HIS A 180 9.98 -19.55 1.49
N GLY A 181 10.44 -19.16 0.29
CA GLY A 181 10.29 -19.96 -0.93
C GLY A 181 8.91 -19.89 -1.59
N ASN A 182 8.01 -19.03 -1.13
CA ASN A 182 6.66 -18.89 -1.68
C ASN A 182 6.39 -17.46 -2.14
N ILE A 183 5.67 -17.31 -3.26
CA ILE A 183 5.07 -16.04 -3.66
C ILE A 183 3.69 -15.91 -3.00
N TRP A 184 3.50 -14.84 -2.23
CA TRP A 184 2.25 -14.56 -1.53
C TRP A 184 1.47 -13.45 -2.21
N PHE A 185 0.19 -13.67 -2.43
CA PHE A 185 -0.73 -12.67 -2.97
C PHE A 185 -2.11 -12.75 -2.35
N TYR A 186 -2.82 -11.65 -2.48
CA TYR A 186 -4.17 -11.43 -1.99
C TYR A 186 -5.08 -11.14 -3.16
N THR A 187 -6.31 -11.64 -3.07
CA THR A 187 -7.27 -11.59 -4.16
C THR A 187 -8.48 -10.73 -3.85
N ASP A 188 -9.23 -10.33 -4.89
CA ASP A 188 -10.44 -9.51 -4.73
C ASP A 188 -11.62 -10.30 -4.14
N PHE A 189 -11.54 -11.63 -4.08
CA PHE A 189 -12.42 -12.48 -3.26
C PHE A 189 -11.92 -12.70 -1.82
N TYR A 190 -11.01 -11.84 -1.34
CA TYR A 190 -10.53 -11.81 0.03
C TYR A 190 -9.77 -13.08 0.45
N ARG A 191 -8.99 -13.66 -0.47
CA ARG A 191 -8.19 -14.85 -0.20
C ARG A 191 -6.72 -14.50 -0.13
N LEU A 192 -6.05 -14.93 0.93
CA LEU A 192 -4.60 -14.98 0.97
C LEU A 192 -4.14 -16.32 0.37
N VAL A 193 -3.29 -16.26 -0.64
CA VAL A 193 -2.80 -17.44 -1.36
C VAL A 193 -1.27 -17.43 -1.36
N ALA A 194 -0.69 -18.62 -1.19
CA ALA A 194 0.74 -18.85 -1.42
C ALA A 194 0.94 -19.91 -2.48
N LEU A 195 1.81 -19.61 -3.45
CA LEU A 195 2.33 -20.59 -4.40
C LEU A 195 3.79 -20.86 -4.09
N ASP A 196 4.19 -22.13 -4.17
CA ASP A 196 5.60 -22.51 -4.19
C ASP A 196 6.29 -21.83 -5.37
N LEU A 197 7.37 -21.08 -5.09
CA LEU A 197 7.99 -20.20 -6.08
C LEU A 197 8.64 -20.98 -7.23
N GLU A 198 9.10 -22.20 -6.99
CA GLU A 198 9.81 -23.01 -7.98
C GLU A 198 8.84 -23.77 -8.91
N THR A 199 7.72 -24.24 -8.37
CA THR A 199 6.78 -25.10 -9.10
C THR A 199 5.48 -24.39 -9.52
N GLY A 200 5.13 -23.26 -8.89
CA GLY A 200 3.85 -22.58 -9.11
C GLY A 200 2.65 -23.28 -8.48
N ASN A 201 2.86 -24.35 -7.70
CA ASN A 201 1.78 -25.08 -7.05
C ASN A 201 1.24 -24.31 -5.84
N LYS A 202 -0.08 -24.30 -5.67
CA LYS A 202 -0.71 -23.73 -4.47
C LYS A 202 -0.38 -24.57 -3.24
N VAL A 203 0.27 -23.96 -2.25
CA VAL A 203 0.64 -24.60 -0.99
C VAL A 203 -0.16 -24.10 0.20
N TYR A 204 -0.80 -22.93 0.07
CA TYR A 204 -1.62 -22.35 1.13
C TYR A 204 -2.75 -21.49 0.56
N SER A 205 -3.88 -21.47 1.28
CA SER A 205 -5.02 -20.59 1.02
C SER A 205 -5.76 -20.30 2.32
N PHE A 206 -6.13 -19.05 2.56
CA PHE A 206 -6.89 -18.66 3.74
C PHE A 206 -7.77 -17.43 3.46
N ASP A 207 -9.06 -17.57 3.74
CA ASP A 207 -10.03 -16.49 3.55
C ASP A 207 -9.91 -15.49 4.72
N CYS A 208 -9.59 -14.24 4.39
CA CYS A 208 -9.33 -13.21 5.39
C CYS A 208 -9.43 -11.79 4.83
N PHE A 209 -9.56 -10.81 5.72
CA PHE A 209 -9.65 -9.39 5.36
C PHE A 209 -8.39 -8.63 5.78
N GLY A 210 -7.92 -7.73 4.90
CA GLY A 210 -6.86 -6.77 5.18
C GLY A 210 -5.52 -7.42 5.52
N VAL A 211 -4.72 -7.76 4.51
CA VAL A 211 -3.44 -8.47 4.71
C VAL A 211 -2.21 -7.56 4.66
N TYR A 212 -1.31 -7.76 5.62
CA TYR A 212 -0.09 -7.00 5.79
C TYR A 212 1.08 -7.95 6.07
N LEU A 213 2.13 -7.84 5.26
CA LEU A 213 3.37 -8.55 5.49
C LEU A 213 4.25 -7.77 6.46
N ASP A 214 4.63 -8.37 7.57
CA ASP A 214 5.69 -7.85 8.42
C ASP A 214 7.05 -8.38 7.95
N LYS A 215 7.81 -7.57 7.20
CA LYS A 215 9.15 -7.96 6.74
C LYS A 215 10.16 -8.18 7.90
N ARG A 216 9.87 -7.77 9.15
CA ARG A 216 10.75 -8.06 10.30
C ARG A 216 10.61 -9.51 10.79
N THR A 217 9.38 -10.03 10.77
CA THR A 217 9.06 -11.37 11.28
C THR A 217 8.73 -12.37 10.18
N ASN A 218 8.57 -11.89 8.94
CA ASN A 218 8.05 -12.62 7.80
C ASN A 218 6.63 -13.20 8.01
N ASN A 219 5.91 -12.76 9.04
CA ASN A 219 4.52 -13.16 9.26
C ASN A 219 3.57 -12.28 8.47
N ILE A 220 2.40 -12.83 8.15
CA ILE A 220 1.30 -12.09 7.55
C ILE A 220 0.23 -11.84 8.60
N PHE A 221 -0.18 -10.60 8.71
CA PHE A 221 -1.25 -10.16 9.58
C PHE A 221 -2.49 -9.91 8.73
N ALA A 222 -3.57 -10.61 9.02
CA ALA A 222 -4.90 -10.28 8.52
C ALA A 222 -5.66 -9.51 9.60
N ILE A 223 -5.94 -8.23 9.33
CA ILE A 223 -6.59 -7.32 10.28
C ILE A 223 -7.93 -6.89 9.69
N SER A 224 -9.01 -7.42 10.26
CA SER A 224 -10.38 -7.05 9.93
C SER A 224 -10.91 -5.97 10.88
N SER A 225 -12.20 -5.65 10.78
CA SER A 225 -12.87 -4.65 11.62
C SER A 225 -12.84 -4.97 13.11
N ASN A 226 -12.74 -6.25 13.50
CA ASN A 226 -12.90 -6.71 14.88
C ASN A 226 -11.92 -7.82 15.27
N VAL A 227 -11.16 -8.37 14.33
CA VAL A 227 -10.27 -9.51 14.58
C VAL A 227 -8.92 -9.24 13.94
N ILE A 228 -7.88 -9.69 14.62
CA ILE A 228 -6.55 -9.86 14.06
C ILE A 228 -6.21 -11.35 14.01
N THR A 229 -5.65 -11.79 12.88
CA THR A 229 -5.13 -13.14 12.66
C THR A 229 -3.69 -13.03 12.21
N ILE A 230 -2.79 -13.78 12.86
CA ILE A 230 -1.36 -13.82 12.54
C ILE A 230 -1.04 -15.17 11.92
N ILE A 231 -0.45 -15.13 10.73
CA ILE A 231 -0.13 -16.28 9.90
C ILE A 231 1.40 -16.38 9.82
N ASP A 232 1.91 -17.52 10.27
CA ASP A 232 3.31 -17.91 10.13
C ASP A 232 3.53 -18.46 8.72
N THR A 233 4.34 -17.75 7.95
CA THR A 233 4.57 -18.07 6.53
C THR A 233 5.52 -19.24 6.31
N GLU A 234 6.36 -19.59 7.31
CA GLU A 234 7.24 -20.76 7.25
C GLU A 234 6.43 -22.03 7.55
N LYS A 235 5.58 -21.98 8.57
CA LYS A 235 4.71 -23.10 8.97
C LYS A 235 3.45 -23.24 8.13
N LEU A 236 3.14 -22.23 7.30
CA LEU A 236 1.90 -22.14 6.53
C LEU A 236 0.66 -22.34 7.42
N ALA A 237 0.61 -21.63 8.55
CA ALA A 237 -0.42 -21.83 9.57
C ALA A 237 -0.80 -20.55 10.31
N VAL A 238 -2.06 -20.47 10.74
CA VAL A 238 -2.50 -19.47 11.71
C VAL A 238 -1.89 -19.82 13.06
N ILE A 239 -1.11 -18.90 13.63
CA ILE A 239 -0.46 -19.08 14.95
C ILE A 239 -1.16 -18.30 16.05
N GLU A 240 -1.92 -17.27 15.70
CA GLU A 240 -2.65 -16.47 16.67
C GLU A 240 -3.89 -15.84 16.02
N ARG A 241 -4.98 -15.76 16.79
CA ARG A 241 -6.21 -15.06 16.42
C ARG A 241 -6.94 -14.60 17.67
N TYR A 242 -7.39 -13.35 17.70
CA TYR A 242 -8.21 -12.85 18.81
C TYR A 242 -9.13 -11.71 18.36
N ASP A 243 -10.24 -11.55 19.09
CA ASP A 243 -11.25 -10.52 18.87
C ASP A 243 -10.99 -9.28 19.75
N PHE A 244 -11.19 -8.11 19.18
CA PHE A 244 -10.99 -6.80 19.80
C PHE A 244 -11.98 -6.53 20.94
N LEU A 245 -13.23 -6.98 20.82
CA LEU A 245 -14.27 -6.85 21.85
C LEU A 245 -13.92 -7.65 23.11
N GLU A 246 -13.31 -8.82 22.94
CA GLU A 246 -12.93 -9.69 24.06
C GLU A 246 -11.63 -9.21 24.71
N THR A 247 -10.67 -8.78 23.90
CA THR A 247 -9.31 -8.54 24.36
C THR A 247 -9.11 -7.14 24.92
N ASP A 248 -9.79 -6.14 24.35
CA ASP A 248 -9.72 -4.73 24.78
C ASP A 248 -11.11 -4.07 24.72
N PRO A 249 -12.08 -4.53 25.52
CA PRO A 249 -13.48 -4.11 25.46
C PRO A 249 -13.68 -2.61 25.71
N THR A 250 -12.79 -1.99 26.48
CA THR A 250 -12.86 -0.55 26.82
C THR A 250 -12.00 0.32 25.91
N GLY A 251 -11.17 -0.28 25.05
CA GLY A 251 -10.31 0.41 24.10
C GLY A 251 -10.79 0.19 22.68
N ILE A 252 -10.03 -0.56 21.87
CA ILE A 252 -10.39 -0.78 20.45
C ILE A 252 -11.73 -1.50 20.28
N GLY A 253 -12.15 -2.33 21.25
CA GLY A 253 -13.46 -2.98 21.26
C GLY A 253 -14.64 -2.01 21.28
N THR A 254 -14.42 -0.74 21.65
CA THR A 254 -15.48 0.29 21.61
C THR A 254 -15.81 0.79 20.20
N TYR A 255 -14.97 0.48 19.20
CA TYR A 255 -15.21 0.90 17.83
C TYR A 255 -16.19 -0.05 17.15
N ARG A 256 -17.23 0.52 16.54
CA ARG A 256 -18.17 -0.22 15.70
C ARG A 256 -17.46 -0.76 14.45
N ARG A 257 -16.58 0.06 13.87
CA ARG A 257 -15.80 -0.29 12.69
C ARG A 257 -14.39 0.27 12.77
N VAL A 258 -13.44 -0.61 12.46
CA VAL A 258 -12.04 -0.28 12.20
C VAL A 258 -11.82 -0.35 10.68
N PHE A 259 -11.29 0.72 10.12
CA PHE A 259 -11.00 0.86 8.70
C PHE A 259 -9.51 1.04 8.47
N SER A 260 -9.07 0.58 7.31
CA SER A 260 -7.73 0.85 6.78
C SER A 260 -6.62 0.58 7.80
N PRO A 261 -6.63 -0.59 8.47
CA PRO A 261 -5.55 -0.91 9.38
C PRO A 261 -4.21 -0.82 8.64
N MET A 262 -3.15 -0.47 9.33
CA MET A 262 -1.82 -0.45 8.74
C MET A 262 -0.80 -0.91 9.78
N LEU A 263 -0.25 -2.10 9.55
CA LEU A 263 0.78 -2.68 10.40
C LEU A 263 2.09 -1.89 10.26
N GLN A 264 2.61 -1.39 11.39
CA GLN A 264 3.78 -0.51 11.44
C GLN A 264 4.62 -0.84 12.68
N GLY A 265 5.52 -1.81 12.53
CA GLY A 265 6.37 -2.31 13.61
C GLY A 265 5.59 -3.18 14.60
N ASP A 266 5.58 -2.80 15.88
CA ASP A 266 4.86 -3.52 16.94
C ASP A 266 3.42 -3.00 17.15
N TYR A 267 2.97 -2.12 16.26
CA TYR A 267 1.65 -1.50 16.29
C TYR A 267 0.91 -1.73 14.97
N PHE A 268 -0.40 -1.60 14.98
CA PHE A 268 -1.12 -1.16 13.79
C PHE A 268 -1.86 0.14 14.08
N THR A 269 -1.94 1.00 13.07
CA THR A 269 -2.78 2.18 13.09
C THR A 269 -4.10 1.90 12.39
N PHE A 270 -5.11 2.72 12.66
CA PHE A 270 -6.40 2.58 12.00
C PHE A 270 -7.20 3.89 11.96
N LEU A 271 -8.22 3.89 11.10
CA LEU A 271 -9.30 4.87 11.11
C LEU A 271 -10.52 4.24 11.78
N GLY A 272 -11.24 5.00 12.60
CA GLY A 272 -12.30 4.46 13.43
C GLY A 272 -13.63 5.18 13.29
N GLU A 273 -14.71 4.40 13.43
CA GLU A 273 -16.07 4.86 13.66
C GLU A 273 -16.57 4.23 14.98
N LYS A 274 -16.86 5.05 15.99
CA LYS A 274 -17.52 4.59 17.22
C LYS A 274 -19.04 4.54 17.01
N GLU A 275 -19.75 3.84 17.89
CA GLU A 275 -21.22 3.71 17.79
C GLU A 275 -21.93 5.08 17.81
N GLU A 276 -21.43 6.03 18.61
CA GLU A 276 -21.94 7.41 18.67
C GLU A 276 -21.70 8.22 17.39
N ASP A 277 -20.75 7.80 16.57
CA ASP A 277 -20.37 8.48 15.32
C ASP A 277 -21.15 7.93 14.12
N PHE A 278 -22.07 6.98 14.31
CA PHE A 278 -22.74 6.27 13.22
C PHE A 278 -23.42 7.23 12.23
N GLY A 279 -22.96 7.20 10.97
CA GLY A 279 -23.45 8.08 9.90
C GLY A 279 -22.74 9.44 9.78
N SER A 280 -21.78 9.73 10.67
CA SER A 280 -20.91 10.93 10.60
C SER A 280 -19.58 10.72 9.87
N ASN A 281 -19.44 9.60 9.15
CA ASN A 281 -18.23 9.14 8.46
C ASN A 281 -17.02 8.95 9.41
N MET A 282 -15.88 8.52 8.85
CA MET A 282 -14.65 8.27 9.61
C MET A 282 -14.01 9.59 10.05
N ARG A 283 -13.90 9.79 11.37
CA ARG A 283 -13.38 11.03 11.98
C ARG A 283 -12.28 10.79 13.00
N ARG A 284 -12.14 9.54 13.47
CA ARG A 284 -11.18 9.17 14.51
C ARG A 284 -10.03 8.36 13.93
N ILE A 285 -8.87 8.47 14.58
CA ILE A 285 -7.67 7.70 14.29
C ILE A 285 -7.16 7.05 15.57
N GLY A 286 -6.47 5.91 15.45
CA GLY A 286 -5.94 5.19 16.61
C GLY A 286 -4.68 4.39 16.32
N ILE A 287 -4.02 4.00 17.41
CA ILE A 287 -2.84 3.13 17.43
C ILE A 287 -3.10 2.00 18.42
N PHE A 288 -3.00 0.77 17.93
CA PHE A 288 -3.16 -0.44 18.71
C PHE A 288 -1.83 -1.19 18.81
N ASP A 289 -1.45 -1.56 20.04
CA ASP A 289 -0.33 -2.45 20.31
C ASP A 289 -0.82 -3.88 20.23
N TYR A 290 -0.44 -4.62 19.19
CA TYR A 290 -0.95 -5.99 19.00
C TYR A 290 -0.28 -7.00 19.93
N LYS A 291 0.88 -6.69 20.53
CA LYS A 291 1.54 -7.58 21.48
C LYS A 291 0.97 -7.42 22.88
N ALA A 292 0.80 -6.17 23.32
CA ALA A 292 0.11 -5.84 24.57
C ALA A 292 -1.41 -6.03 24.47
N ARG A 293 -1.91 -6.16 23.23
CA ARG A 293 -3.32 -6.26 22.85
C ARG A 293 -4.16 -5.13 23.44
N LYS A 294 -3.69 -3.89 23.30
CA LYS A 294 -4.35 -2.70 23.83
C LYS A 294 -4.30 -1.52 22.88
N LEU A 295 -5.38 -0.74 22.87
CA LEU A 295 -5.38 0.61 22.34
C LEU A 295 -4.46 1.49 23.18
N VAL A 296 -3.43 2.04 22.55
CA VAL A 296 -2.41 2.85 23.25
C VAL A 296 -2.57 4.35 22.98
N TRP A 297 -3.29 4.71 21.93
CA TRP A 297 -3.59 6.10 21.60
C TRP A 297 -4.79 6.19 20.66
N GLU A 298 -5.64 7.20 20.86
CA GLU A 298 -6.72 7.58 19.96
C GLU A 298 -6.85 9.10 19.88
N TYR A 299 -7.42 9.59 18.78
CA TYR A 299 -7.68 11.01 18.57
C TYR A 299 -8.88 11.22 17.65
N GLU A 300 -9.73 12.19 17.99
CA GLU A 300 -10.77 12.70 17.10
C GLU A 300 -10.14 13.80 16.24
N LEU A 301 -9.81 13.46 14.99
CA LEU A 301 -9.18 14.40 14.08
C LEU A 301 -10.16 15.48 13.61
N ILE A 302 -11.37 15.04 13.27
CA ILE A 302 -12.40 15.88 12.69
C ILE A 302 -13.58 15.89 13.65
N SER A 303 -13.88 17.05 14.23
CA SER A 303 -15.05 17.18 15.10
C SER A 303 -16.35 16.95 14.33
N ILE A 304 -17.41 16.58 15.05
CA ILE A 304 -18.75 16.47 14.43
C ILE A 304 -19.20 17.80 13.80
N ASP A 305 -18.93 18.92 14.48
CA ASP A 305 -19.27 20.26 13.99
C ASP A 305 -18.55 20.59 12.66
N GLU A 306 -17.26 20.26 12.55
CA GLU A 306 -16.51 20.45 11.30
C GLU A 306 -17.06 19.58 10.16
N TYR A 307 -17.41 18.32 10.46
CA TYR A 307 -18.02 17.43 9.48
C TYR A 307 -19.36 17.98 9.01
N GLU A 308 -20.23 18.43 9.90
CA GLU A 308 -21.55 18.95 9.53
C GLU A 308 -21.44 20.23 8.67
N GLN A 309 -20.54 21.12 9.03
CA GLN A 309 -20.36 22.40 8.33
C GLN A 309 -19.68 22.23 6.97
N THR A 310 -18.70 21.33 6.88
CA THR A 310 -17.76 21.33 5.77
C THR A 310 -17.67 20.00 5.02
N ARG A 311 -18.33 18.96 5.53
CA ARG A 311 -18.30 17.57 5.05
C ARG A 311 -16.89 16.96 5.00
N ASN A 312 -15.93 17.52 5.75
CA ASN A 312 -14.60 16.94 5.88
C ASN A 312 -14.66 15.61 6.64
N HIS A 313 -13.90 14.62 6.20
CA HIS A 313 -13.79 13.31 6.85
C HIS A 313 -12.53 12.59 6.36
N LEU A 314 -12.19 11.48 7.00
CA LEU A 314 -11.11 10.59 6.62
C LEU A 314 -11.56 9.64 5.50
N VAL A 315 -10.63 9.20 4.65
CA VAL A 315 -10.92 8.35 3.49
C VAL A 315 -10.35 6.94 3.72
N PRO A 316 -11.11 5.86 3.49
CA PRO A 316 -10.62 4.49 3.69
C PRO A 316 -9.37 4.14 2.88
N SER A 317 -9.17 4.75 1.72
CA SER A 317 -7.96 4.51 0.93
C SER A 317 -6.71 5.24 1.46
N LYS A 318 -6.83 6.07 2.50
CA LYS A 318 -5.76 6.91 3.05
C LYS A 318 -5.52 6.54 4.54
N PRO A 319 -4.65 5.56 4.84
CA PRO A 319 -4.40 5.12 6.21
C PRO A 319 -3.56 6.13 7.02
N LEU A 320 -3.49 5.91 8.33
CA LEU A 320 -2.63 6.67 9.25
C LEU A 320 -1.22 6.07 9.23
N TYR A 321 -0.20 6.88 8.96
CA TYR A 321 1.19 6.41 8.90
C TYR A 321 2.00 6.87 10.11
N MET A 322 2.92 6.02 10.56
CA MET A 322 3.90 6.27 11.60
C MET A 322 5.30 6.32 10.97
N SER A 323 6.06 7.38 11.24
CA SER A 323 7.49 7.43 10.91
C SER A 323 8.26 8.21 11.96
N GLY A 324 9.22 7.53 12.59
CA GLY A 324 9.98 8.05 13.72
C GLY A 324 9.06 8.46 14.87
N ASP A 325 9.11 9.73 15.23
CA ASP A 325 8.30 10.37 16.27
C ASP A 325 7.02 11.02 15.72
N LYS A 326 6.69 10.81 14.44
CA LYS A 326 5.57 11.48 13.76
C LYS A 326 4.47 10.56 13.29
N LEU A 327 3.27 11.11 13.23
CA LEU A 327 2.13 10.52 12.53
C LEU A 327 1.68 11.40 11.36
N TYR A 328 1.21 10.77 10.29
CA TYR A 328 0.74 11.44 9.09
C TYR A 328 -0.61 10.87 8.66
N ILE A 329 -1.60 11.73 8.47
CA ILE A 329 -2.91 11.36 7.95
C ILE A 329 -3.43 12.43 7.00
N LYS A 330 -4.06 11.99 5.91
CA LYS A 330 -4.61 12.87 4.90
C LYS A 330 -6.14 12.77 4.90
N ASP A 331 -6.81 13.91 5.03
CA ASP A 331 -8.27 13.99 4.96
C ASP A 331 -8.80 13.93 3.51
N ILE A 332 -10.14 14.00 3.35
CA ILE A 332 -10.77 14.03 2.03
C ILE A 332 -10.52 15.32 1.26
N LYS A 333 -10.20 16.42 1.96
CA LYS A 333 -9.90 17.73 1.37
C LYS A 333 -8.44 17.89 0.94
N ASP A 334 -7.68 16.80 1.01
CA ASP A 334 -6.24 16.76 0.72
C ASP A 334 -5.39 17.56 1.72
N ASN A 335 -5.86 17.78 2.95
CA ASN A 335 -5.02 18.28 4.03
C ASN A 335 -4.23 17.14 4.65
N LEU A 336 -2.92 17.30 4.78
CA LEU A 336 -2.03 16.41 5.50
C LEU A 336 -1.85 16.93 6.92
N HIS A 337 -2.36 16.19 7.90
CA HIS A 337 -2.18 16.44 9.32
C HIS A 337 -0.95 15.70 9.82
N ILE A 338 -0.07 16.41 10.52
CA ILE A 338 1.20 15.90 11.04
C ILE A 338 1.17 16.00 12.56
N PHE A 339 1.35 14.88 13.24
CA PHE A 339 1.44 14.83 14.69
C PHE A 339 2.87 14.55 15.13
N GLU A 340 3.26 15.07 16.29
CA GLU A 340 4.55 14.78 16.92
C GLU A 340 4.34 14.10 18.28
N ARG A 341 5.18 13.11 18.56
CA ARG A 341 5.20 12.40 19.83
C ARG A 341 5.79 13.33 20.90
N LYS A 342 5.07 13.50 22.00
CA LYS A 342 5.64 14.17 23.17
C LYS A 342 6.72 13.28 23.81
N ALA A 343 7.90 13.87 24.04
CA ALA A 343 8.85 13.33 25.00
C ALA A 343 8.15 13.27 26.37
N GLU A 344 8.20 12.09 27.00
CA GLU A 344 7.67 11.87 28.35
C GLU A 344 8.62 12.42 29.41
#